data_AF-A0A645BWX0-F1
#
_entry.id   AF-A0A645BWX0-F1
#
_cell.length_a   1.000
_cell.length_b   1.000
_cell.length_c   1.000
_cell.angle_alpha   90.00
_cell.angle_beta   90.00
_cell.angle_gamma   90.00
#
_symmetry.space_group_name_H-M   'P 1'
#
loop_
_entity.id
_entity.type
_entity.pdbx_description
1 polymer ?
#
loop_
_entity_poly.entity_id
_entity_poly.type
_entity_poly.pdbx_seq_one_letter_code
_entity_poly.pdbx_strand_id
1 'polypeptide(L)' 'MEFNIFIAPITMIAVEMAKRAGLESKYLAFVAVVFGALFGALYGFIYKGDIFVNAFEGLLYGASASGMWDAATKTLREGK' A
#
# COMPACT_ATOMS: atom_id res chain seq x y z
N MET A 1 -12.87 -1.26 -16.76
CA MET A 1 -12.31 -1.90 -15.55
C MET A 1 -11.55 -0.81 -14.83
N GLU A 2 -11.90 -0.48 -13.60
CA GLU A 2 -11.18 0.56 -12.85
C GLU A 2 -9.77 0.03 -12.54
N PHE A 3 -8.73 0.75 -12.97
CA PHE A 3 -7.35 0.25 -12.87
C PHE A 3 -6.77 0.36 -11.44
N ASN A 4 -7.40 1.22 -10.61
CA ASN A 4 -7.17 1.35 -9.17
C ASN A 4 -7.22 0.00 -8.42
N ILE A 5 -8.04 -0.96 -8.86
CA ILE A 5 -8.13 -2.30 -8.27
C ILE A 5 -6.80 -3.08 -8.33
N PHE A 6 -5.92 -2.74 -9.27
CA PHE A 6 -4.62 -3.38 -9.42
C PHE A 6 -3.55 -2.77 -8.51
N ILE A 7 -3.81 -1.63 -7.86
CA ILE A 7 -2.84 -1.00 -6.96
C ILE A 7 -2.52 -1.93 -5.78
N ALA A 8 -3.52 -2.59 -5.21
CA ALA A 8 -3.32 -3.55 -4.11
C ALA A 8 -2.43 -4.75 -4.50
N PRO A 9 -2.73 -5.54 -5.55
CA PRO A 9 -1.88 -6.67 -5.94
C PRO A 9 -0.49 -6.25 -6.43
N ILE A 10 -0.34 -5.11 -7.11
CA ILE A 10 0.98 -4.59 -7.51
C ILE A 10 1.79 -4.19 -6.27
N THR A 11 1.16 -3.57 -5.29
CA THR A 11 1.81 -3.26 -4.01
C THR A 11 2.22 -4.52 -3.26
N MET A 12 1.41 -5.58 -3.27
CA MET A 12 1.79 -6.89 -2.72
C MET A 12 3.05 -7.46 -3.36
N ILE A 13 3.17 -7.36 -4.68
CA ILE A 13 4.38 -7.80 -5.40
C ILE A 13 5.60 -6.99 -4.94
N ALA A 14 5.47 -5.67 -4.82
CA ALA A 14 6.56 -4.81 -4.34
C ALA A 14 6.99 -5.16 -2.91
N VAL A 15 6.04 -5.40 -2.02
CA VAL A 15 6.29 -5.84 -0.63
C VAL A 15 6.99 -7.20 -0.60
N GLU A 16 6.55 -8.15 -1.41
CA GLU A 16 7.14 -9.49 -1.47
C GLU A 16 8.56 -9.46 -2.04
N MET A 17 8.82 -8.59 -3.02
CA MET A 17 10.17 -8.33 -3.52
C MET A 17 11.07 -7.73 -2.42
N ALA A 18 10.56 -6.77 -1.65
CA ALA A 18 11.31 -6.18 -0.53
C ALA A 18 11.65 -7.22 0.55
N LYS A 19 10.71 -8.12 0.89
CA LYS A 19 10.98 -9.26 1.79
C LYS A 19 12.10 -10.15 1.25
N ARG A 20 12.03 -10.53 -0.03
CA ARG A 20 13.04 -11.39 -0.68
C ARG A 20 14.41 -10.71 -0.78
N ALA A 21 14.44 -9.39 -0.82
CA ALA A 21 15.67 -8.60 -0.76
C ALA A 21 16.29 -8.51 0.67
N GLY A 22 15.67 -9.14 1.68
CA GLY A 22 16.16 -9.16 3.04
C GLY A 22 15.74 -7.96 3.88
N LEU A 23 14.75 -7.19 3.43
CA LEU A 23 14.25 -6.05 4.20
C LEU A 23 13.54 -6.53 5.47
N GLU A 24 13.88 -5.94 6.62
CA GLU A 24 13.26 -6.29 7.89
C GLU A 24 11.75 -6.03 7.90
N SER A 25 11.01 -6.92 8.57
CA SER A 25 9.54 -6.89 8.62
C SER A 25 8.96 -5.55 9.09
N LYS A 26 9.67 -4.82 9.96
CA LYS A 26 9.25 -3.51 10.47
C LYS A 26 9.13 -2.43 9.37
N TYR A 27 9.84 -2.61 8.25
CA TYR A 27 9.82 -1.65 7.14
C TYR A 27 8.82 -2.01 6.04
N LEU A 28 8.28 -3.23 6.02
CA LEU A 28 7.39 -3.70 4.96
C LEU A 28 6.08 -2.90 4.89
N ALA A 29 5.57 -2.46 6.04
CA ALA A 29 4.42 -1.56 6.12
C ALA A 29 4.71 -0.21 5.42
N PHE A 30 5.88 0.36 5.66
CA PHE A 30 6.31 1.59 4.99
C PHE A 30 6.48 1.40 3.48
N VAL A 31 7.06 0.28 3.06
CA VAL A 31 7.16 -0.10 1.65
C VAL A 31 5.77 -0.13 1.03
N ALA A 32 4.80 -0.81 1.65
CA ALA A 32 3.46 -0.92 1.10
C ALA A 32 2.76 0.45 0.96
N VAL A 33 2.87 1.30 1.97
CA VAL A 33 2.29 2.66 1.97
C VAL A 33 2.93 3.53 0.90
N VAL A 34 4.26 3.52 0.80
CA VAL A 34 5.00 4.32 -0.19
C VAL A 34 4.70 3.86 -1.61
N PHE A 35 4.78 2.54 -1.88
CA PHE A 35 4.49 2.02 -3.21
C PHE A 35 3.02 2.20 -3.60
N GLY A 36 2.08 1.98 -2.67
CA GLY A 36 0.66 2.24 -2.89
C GLY A 36 0.40 3.70 -3.28
N ALA A 37 0.96 4.65 -2.53
CA ALA A 37 0.83 6.07 -2.84
C ALA A 37 1.47 6.45 -4.18
N LEU A 38 2.65 5.91 -4.50
CA LEU A 38 3.32 6.14 -5.78
C LEU A 38 2.50 5.60 -6.95
N PHE A 39 1.94 4.40 -6.85
CA PHE A 39 1.10 3.84 -7.91
C PHE A 39 -0.23 4.59 -8.07
N GLY A 40 -0.83 5.03 -6.96
CA GLY A 40 -2.00 5.89 -6.97
C GLY A 40 -1.73 7.25 -7.63
N ALA A 41 -0.64 7.91 -7.25
CA ALA A 41 -0.23 9.18 -7.86
C ALA A 41 0.05 9.02 -9.37
N LEU A 42 0.75 7.96 -9.76
CA LEU A 42 1.02 7.63 -11.15
C LEU A 42 -0.27 7.39 -11.95
N TYR A 43 -1.24 6.70 -11.35
CA TYR A 43 -2.55 6.49 -11.93
C TYR A 43 -3.29 7.82 -12.15
N GLY A 44 -3.36 8.68 -11.13
CA GLY A 44 -3.95 10.03 -11.25
C GLY A 44 -3.29 10.86 -12.35
N PHE A 45 -1.96 10.80 -12.45
CA PHE A 45 -1.20 11.50 -13.48
C PHE A 45 -1.50 10.98 -14.90
N ILE A 46 -1.49 9.66 -15.12
CA ILE A 46 -1.70 9.05 -16.45
C ILE A 46 -3.13 9.30 -16.96
N TYR A 47 -4.13 9.16 -16.08
CA TYR A 47 -5.54 9.27 -16.45
C TYR A 47 -6.10 10.68 -16.28
N LYS A 48 -5.24 11.67 -16.01
CA LYS A 48 -5.63 13.07 -15.75
C LYS A 48 -6.68 13.22 -14.65
N GLY A 49 -6.62 12.36 -13.64
CA GLY A 49 -7.41 12.46 -12.41
C GLY A 49 -6.75 13.39 -11.39
N ASP A 50 -7.43 13.61 -10.27
CA ASP A 50 -6.84 14.33 -9.15
C ASP A 50 -5.72 13.50 -8.52
N ILE A 51 -4.47 13.95 -8.69
CA ILE A 51 -3.28 13.23 -8.23
C ILE A 51 -3.31 13.02 -6.72
N PHE A 52 -3.79 14.00 -5.96
CA PHE A 52 -3.84 13.92 -4.51
C PHE A 52 -4.83 12.85 -4.06
N VAL A 53 -6.04 12.86 -4.63
CA VAL A 53 -7.08 11.86 -4.32
C VAL A 53 -6.60 10.46 -4.69
N ASN A 54 -6.03 10.27 -5.88
CA ASN A 54 -5.58 8.96 -6.32
C ASN A 54 -4.35 8.46 -5.53
N ALA A 55 -3.43 9.34 -5.15
CA ALA A 55 -2.33 9.00 -4.26
C ALA A 55 -2.82 8.54 -2.88
N PHE A 56 -3.84 9.22 -2.35
CA PHE A 56 -4.44 8.86 -1.07
C PHE A 56 -5.18 7.52 -1.14
N GLU A 57 -5.96 7.27 -2.19
CA GLU A 57 -6.57 5.96 -2.45
C GLU A 57 -5.51 4.86 -2.57
N GLY A 58 -4.45 5.12 -3.34
CA GLY A 58 -3.34 4.18 -3.51
C GLY A 58 -2.64 3.84 -2.19
N LEU A 59 -2.47 4.84 -1.31
CA LEU A 59 -1.95 4.62 0.05
C LEU A 59 -2.85 3.67 0.84
N LEU A 60 -4.17 3.89 0.82
CA LEU A 60 -5.13 3.04 1.52
C LEU A 60 -5.13 1.60 0.96
N TYR A 61 -5.05 1.44 -0.36
CA TYR A 61 -4.92 0.13 -0.99
C TYR A 61 -3.62 -0.58 -0.59
N GLY A 62 -2.49 0.15 -0.58
CA GLY A 62 -1.20 -0.39 -0.17
C GLY A 62 -1.15 -0.80 1.30
N ALA A 63 -1.66 0.04 2.19
CA ALA A 63 -1.79 -0.27 3.61
C ALA A 63 -2.65 -1.54 3.83
N SER A 64 -3.80 -1.62 3.14
CA SER A 64 -4.71 -2.75 3.23
C SER A 64 -4.09 -4.05 2.73
N ALA A 65 -3.32 -3.98 1.64
CA ALA A 65 -2.57 -5.11 1.09
C ALA A 65 -1.55 -5.68 2.09
N SER A 66 -0.86 -4.83 2.85
CA SER A 66 0.19 -5.27 3.78
C SER A 66 -0.28 -5.90 5.10
N GLY A 67 -1.60 -6.01 5.33
CA GLY A 67 -2.14 -6.50 6.60
C GLY A 67 -1.98 -5.51 7.75
N MET A 68 -1.71 -4.23 7.46
CA MET A 68 -1.60 -3.19 8.50
C MET A 68 -2.88 -3.05 9.33
N TRP A 69 -4.05 -3.27 8.75
CA TRP A 69 -5.32 -3.25 9.49
C TRP A 69 -5.41 -4.36 10.55
N ASP A 70 -4.93 -5.55 10.23
CA ASP A 70 -4.87 -6.67 11.19
C ASP A 70 -3.84 -6.41 12.27
N ALA A 71 -2.68 -5.87 11.91
CA ALA A 71 -1.64 -5.49 12.86
C ALA A 71 -2.15 -4.43 13.85
N ALA A 72 -2.79 -3.36 13.35
CA ALA A 72 -3.38 -2.31 14.18
C ALA A 72 -4.45 -2.86 15.12
N THR A 73 -5.34 -3.72 14.63
CA THR A 73 -6.40 -4.34 15.44
C THR A 73 -5.81 -5.24 16.53
N LYS A 74 -4.75 -5.99 16.21
CA LYS A 74 -4.07 -6.85 17.17
C LYS A 74 -3.40 -6.03 18.28
N THR A 75 -2.67 -4.97 17.94
CA THR A 75 -2.05 -4.07 18.92
C THR A 75 -3.09 -3.43 19.85
N LEU A 76 -4.24 -2.99 19.31
CA LEU A 76 -5.33 -2.44 20.12
C LEU A 76 -5.97 -3.45 21.07
N ARG A 77 -5.95 -4.75 20.72
CA ARG A 77 -6.47 -5.84 21.57
C ARG A 77 -5.48 -6.27 22.65
N GLU A 78 -4.19 -6.32 22.34
CA GLU A 78 -3.13 -6.70 23.28
C GLU A 78 -2.75 -5.57 24.25
N GLY A 79 -3.08 -4.31 23.92
CA GLY A 79 -2.95 -3.16 24.81
C GLY A 79 -4.12 -2.98 25.80
N LYS A 80 -5.06 -3.94 25.88
CA LYS A 80 -6.12 -4.04 26.89
C LYS A 80 -5.83 -5.20 27.83
#